data_AF-A0A819C8X2-F1
#
_entry.id   AF-A0A819C8X2-F1
#
_cell.length_a   1.000
_cell.length_b   1.000
_cell.length_c   1.000
_cell.angle_alpha   90.00
_cell.angle_beta   90.00
_cell.angle_gamma   90.00
#
_symmetry.space_group_name_H-M   'P 1'
#
loop_
_entity.id
_entity.type
_entity.pdbx_description
1 polymer ?
#
loop_
_entity_poly.entity_id
_entity_poly.type
_entity_poly.pdbx_seq_one_letter_code
_entity_poly.pdbx_strand_id
1 'polypeptide(L)'
;MAQRIKPLSRETSVLLLCDMQDKFRPTIKYFPQIVETSNKLLQACKILDIPYVVTEQYPKGLGRTVTELEIGDVKPFEKTLFSMCTPDVISYIKEQVK
;
A
#
# COMPACT_ATOMS: atom_id res chain seq x y z
N MET A 1 15.53 0.48 21.69
CA MET A 1 16.57 -0.32 21.00
C MET A 1 16.12 -0.55 19.58
N ALA A 2 16.89 -0.13 18.57
CA ALA A 2 16.57 -0.45 17.18
C ALA A 2 16.87 -1.94 16.96
N GLN A 3 15.84 -2.76 16.75
CA GLN A 3 16.03 -4.15 16.36
C GLN A 3 16.57 -4.21 14.93
N ARG A 4 17.48 -5.16 14.66
CA ARG A 4 18.02 -5.37 13.31
C ARG A 4 16.90 -5.81 12.37
N ILE A 5 16.75 -5.11 11.24
CA ILE A 5 15.80 -5.50 10.19
C ILE A 5 16.22 -6.88 9.68
N LYS A 6 15.31 -7.85 9.77
CA LYS A 6 15.54 -9.21 9.26
C LYS A 6 15.57 -9.18 7.72
N PRO A 7 16.30 -10.09 7.06
CA PRO A 7 16.18 -10.28 5.62
C PRO A 7 14.72 -10.48 5.25
N LEU A 8 14.27 -9.80 4.19
CA LEU A 8 12.92 -9.96 3.67
C LEU A 8 12.81 -11.31 2.96
N SER A 9 11.74 -12.05 3.24
CA SER A 9 11.35 -13.25 2.50
C SER A 9 9.96 -13.05 1.91
N ARG A 10 9.68 -13.73 0.79
CA ARG A 10 8.37 -13.62 0.12
C ARG A 10 7.24 -14.20 0.98
N GLU A 11 7.55 -15.19 1.81
CA GLU A 11 6.58 -15.93 2.63
C GLU A 11 6.14 -15.16 3.88
N THR A 12 6.97 -14.23 4.37
CA THR A 12 6.73 -13.49 5.63
C THR A 12 6.60 -11.99 5.42
N SER A 13 6.41 -11.53 4.19
CA SER A 13 6.35 -10.10 3.85
C SER A 13 5.04 -9.76 3.16
N VAL A 14 4.59 -8.53 3.38
CA VAL A 14 3.45 -7.92 2.69
C VAL A 14 3.84 -6.49 2.32
N LEU A 15 3.44 -6.04 1.14
CA LEU A 15 3.58 -4.63 0.76
C LEU A 15 2.35 -3.84 1.23
N LEU A 16 2.59 -2.70 1.88
CA LEU A 16 1.54 -1.77 2.29
C LEU A 16 1.63 -0.50 1.42
N LEU A 17 0.66 -0.29 0.55
CA LEU A 17 0.52 0.91 -0.28
C LEU A 17 -0.39 1.92 0.43
N CYS A 18 0.23 2.89 1.09
CA CYS A 18 -0.43 3.82 1.99
C CYS A 18 -0.97 5.05 1.24
N ASP A 19 -2.29 5.16 1.14
CA ASP A 19 -3.03 6.40 0.88
C ASP A 19 -2.53 7.22 -0.34
N MET A 20 -2.16 6.53 -1.43
CA MET A 20 -1.64 7.14 -2.65
C MET A 20 -2.76 7.78 -3.50
N GLN A 21 -3.34 8.88 -3.03
CA GLN A 21 -4.58 9.46 -3.57
C GLN A 21 -4.40 10.79 -4.33
N ASP A 22 -5.33 11.11 -5.23
CA ASP A 22 -5.23 12.26 -6.13
C ASP A 22 -5.06 13.62 -5.43
N LYS A 23 -5.72 13.85 -4.29
CA LYS A 23 -5.64 15.15 -3.61
C LYS A 23 -4.29 15.41 -2.94
N PHE A 24 -3.41 14.41 -2.85
CA PHE A 24 -2.05 14.59 -2.35
C PHE A 24 -1.06 15.06 -3.41
N ARG A 25 -1.39 14.95 -4.71
CA ARG A 25 -0.53 15.38 -5.82
C ARG A 25 0.07 16.79 -5.65
N PRO A 26 -0.70 17.84 -5.31
CA PRO A 26 -0.15 19.19 -5.22
C PRO A 26 0.65 19.45 -3.95
N THR A 27 0.46 18.65 -2.88
CA THR A 27 1.03 18.92 -1.55
C THR A 27 2.25 18.06 -1.24
N ILE A 28 2.37 16.88 -1.85
CA ILE A 28 3.49 15.97 -1.65
C ILE A 28 4.58 16.26 -2.67
N LYS A 29 5.79 16.56 -2.17
CA LYS A 29 6.98 16.70 -3.01
C LYS A 29 7.32 15.36 -3.66
N TYR A 30 7.74 15.43 -4.92
CA TYR A 30 8.16 14.25 -5.70
C TYR A 30 7.06 13.21 -5.92
N PHE A 31 5.79 13.61 -5.88
CA PHE A 31 4.66 12.70 -6.07
C PHE A 31 4.79 11.81 -7.33
N PRO A 32 5.17 12.34 -8.52
CA PRO A 32 5.38 11.49 -9.69
C PRO A 32 6.44 10.39 -9.50
N GLN A 33 7.56 10.70 -8.85
CA GLN A 33 8.64 9.75 -8.58
C GLN A 33 8.23 8.69 -7.54
N ILE A 34 7.41 9.09 -6.55
CA ILE A 34 6.85 8.16 -5.56
C ILE A 34 5.90 7.18 -6.25
N VAL A 35 5.04 7.65 -7.16
CA VAL A 35 4.17 6.80 -7.98
C VAL A 35 4.98 5.82 -8.82
N GLU A 36 6.00 6.31 -9.53
CA GLU A 36 6.89 5.46 -10.36
C GLU A 36 7.56 4.36 -9.52
N THR A 37 8.10 4.73 -8.35
CA THR A 37 8.77 3.77 -7.45
C THR A 37 7.78 2.77 -6.84
N SER A 38 6.57 3.23 -6.51
CA SER A 38 5.51 2.36 -6.01
C SER A 38 5.07 1.34 -7.05
N ASN A 39 4.98 1.71 -8.34
CA ASN A 39 4.74 0.76 -9.43
C ASN A 39 5.84 -0.30 -9.55
N LYS A 40 7.13 0.07 -9.38
CA LYS A 40 8.22 -0.92 -9.37
C LYS A 40 8.04 -1.94 -8.23
N LEU A 41 7.59 -1.49 -7.06
CA LEU A 41 7.30 -2.38 -5.93
C LEU A 41 6.08 -3.26 -6.18
N LEU A 42 4.99 -2.71 -6.75
CA LEU A 42 3.79 -3.48 -7.12
C LEU A 42 4.14 -4.56 -8.16
N GLN A 43 4.91 -4.21 -9.18
CA GLN A 43 5.38 -5.16 -10.19
C GLN A 43 6.28 -6.24 -9.58
N ALA A 44 7.21 -5.87 -8.70
CA ALA A 44 8.03 -6.85 -7.98
C ALA A 44 7.17 -7.80 -7.12
N CYS A 45 6.17 -7.28 -6.41
CA CYS A 45 5.26 -8.09 -5.60
C CYS A 45 4.46 -9.06 -6.47
N LYS A 46 3.97 -8.60 -7.62
CA LYS A 46 3.28 -9.46 -8.60
C LYS A 46 4.18 -10.57 -9.16
N ILE A 47 5.44 -10.27 -9.47
CA ILE A 47 6.40 -11.26 -10.00
C ILE A 47 6.80 -12.29 -8.93
N LEU A 48 6.91 -11.86 -7.67
CA LEU A 48 7.40 -12.67 -6.56
C LEU A 48 6.28 -13.37 -5.77
N ASP A 49 5.03 -13.19 -6.19
CA ASP A 49 3.81 -13.63 -5.49
C ASP A 49 3.74 -13.15 -4.03
N ILE A 50 4.16 -11.90 -3.79
CA ILE A 50 4.07 -11.24 -2.49
C ILE A 50 2.72 -10.53 -2.38
N PRO A 51 1.93 -10.78 -1.31
CA PRO A 51 0.67 -10.09 -1.11
C PRO A 51 0.90 -8.58 -0.90
N TYR A 52 -0.04 -7.77 -1.36
CA TYR A 52 -0.04 -6.33 -1.11
C TYR A 52 -1.42 -5.83 -0.69
N VAL A 53 -1.42 -4.78 0.12
CA VAL A 53 -2.61 -4.10 0.66
C VAL A 53 -2.57 -2.65 0.19
N VAL A 54 -3.72 -2.16 -0.25
CA VAL A 54 -3.91 -0.74 -0.60
C VAL A 54 -4.89 -0.13 0.38
N THR A 55 -4.58 1.04 0.95
CA THR A 55 -5.55 1.82 1.73
C THR A 55 -5.86 3.15 1.08
N GLU A 56 -7.06 3.64 1.33
CA GLU A 56 -7.50 4.99 0.99
C GLU A 56 -7.99 5.71 2.25
N GLN A 57 -7.39 6.86 2.56
CA GLN A 57 -7.87 7.73 3.62
C GLN A 57 -9.03 8.58 3.09
N TYR A 58 -10.22 8.47 3.69
CA TYR A 58 -11.40 9.29 3.37
C TYR A 58 -11.54 9.62 1.86
N PRO A 59 -11.73 8.62 0.97
CA PRO A 59 -11.66 8.83 -0.47
C PRO A 59 -12.70 9.81 -1.02
N LYS A 60 -13.82 9.99 -0.29
CA LYS A 60 -14.83 11.02 -0.59
C LYS A 60 -14.26 12.44 -0.60
N GLY A 61 -13.29 12.74 0.29
CA GLY A 61 -12.66 14.06 0.36
C GLY A 61 -11.26 14.12 -0.27
N LEU A 62 -10.51 13.02 -0.22
CA LEU A 62 -9.12 12.98 -0.67
C LEU A 62 -8.94 12.36 -2.08
N GLY A 63 -10.03 11.95 -2.73
CA GLY A 63 -9.99 11.26 -4.01
C GLY A 63 -9.64 9.78 -3.86
N ARG A 64 -9.61 9.07 -4.99
CA ARG A 64 -9.24 7.65 -5.03
C ARG A 64 -7.74 7.48 -5.20
N THR A 65 -7.26 6.25 -5.07
CA THR A 65 -5.90 5.87 -5.45
C THR A 65 -5.63 6.34 -6.87
N VAL A 66 -4.46 6.93 -7.10
CA VAL A 66 -4.09 7.50 -8.39
C VAL A 66 -4.09 6.44 -9.49
N THR A 67 -4.65 6.78 -10.65
CA THR A 67 -4.85 5.86 -11.77
C THR A 67 -3.56 5.34 -12.40
N GLU A 68 -2.45 6.04 -12.18
CA GLU A 68 -1.12 5.64 -12.63
C GLU A 68 -0.57 4.44 -11.84
N LEU A 69 -1.15 4.12 -10.67
CA LEU A 69 -0.74 2.94 -9.90
C LEU A 69 -1.44 1.70 -10.44
N GLU A 70 -0.63 0.70 -10.84
CA GLU A 70 -1.10 -0.58 -11.37
C GLU A 70 -1.51 -1.53 -10.23
N ILE A 71 -2.56 -1.17 -9.47
CA ILE A 71 -3.01 -1.96 -8.31
C ILE A 71 -3.76 -3.25 -8.69
N GLY A 72 -4.06 -3.47 -9.98
CA GLY A 72 -4.79 -4.63 -10.48
C GLY A 72 -6.24 -4.67 -9.97
N ASP A 73 -6.76 -5.88 -9.74
CA ASP A 73 -8.13 -6.10 -9.23
C ASP A 73 -8.23 -5.94 -7.70
N VAL A 74 -7.19 -5.42 -7.04
CA VAL A 74 -7.19 -5.24 -5.58
C VAL A 74 -8.10 -4.08 -5.20
N LYS A 75 -9.11 -4.39 -4.39
CA LYS A 75 -9.99 -3.37 -3.80
C LYS A 75 -9.31 -2.68 -2.62
N PRO A 76 -9.12 -1.35 -2.63
CA PRO A 76 -8.56 -0.64 -1.50
C PRO A 76 -9.43 -0.72 -0.24
N PHE A 77 -8.78 -0.75 0.92
CA PHE A 77 -9.43 -0.60 2.22
C PHE A 77 -9.63 0.88 2.52
N GLU A 78 -10.89 1.34 2.50
CA GLU A 78 -11.24 2.70 2.88
C GLU A 78 -11.16 2.86 4.41
N LYS A 79 -10.53 3.94 4.88
CA LYS A 79 -10.37 4.21 6.31
C LYS A 79 -10.44 5.70 6.63
N THR A 80 -10.71 6.02 7.90
CA THR A 80 -10.57 7.36 8.47
C THR A 80 -9.48 7.44 9.54
N LEU A 81 -9.04 6.29 10.07
CA LEU A 81 -7.88 6.20 10.95
C LEU A 81 -6.60 6.42 10.15
N PHE A 82 -5.67 7.19 10.70
CA PHE A 82 -4.38 7.42 10.04
C PHE A 82 -3.59 6.12 9.86
N SER A 83 -3.59 5.26 10.87
CA SER A 83 -2.95 3.94 10.80
C SER A 83 -3.61 3.07 9.71
N MET A 84 -2.79 2.42 8.89
CA MET A 84 -3.25 1.35 7.99
C MET A 84 -3.68 0.10 8.76
N CYS A 85 -3.22 -0.09 10.00
CA CYS A 85 -3.50 -1.28 10.82
C CYS A 85 -4.91 -1.21 11.42
N THR A 86 -5.94 -1.15 10.57
CA THR A 86 -7.34 -1.29 10.95
C THR A 86 -7.67 -2.77 11.21
N PRO A 87 -8.78 -3.09 11.90
CA PRO A 87 -9.20 -4.48 12.12
C PRO A 87 -9.32 -5.29 10.82
N ASP A 88 -9.83 -4.68 9.75
CA ASP A 88 -10.00 -5.35 8.45
C ASP A 88 -8.65 -5.63 7.77
N VAL A 89 -7.74 -4.66 7.78
CA VAL A 89 -6.40 -4.82 7.22
C VAL A 89 -5.58 -5.86 8.00
N ILE A 90 -5.67 -5.86 9.34
CA ILE A 90 -4.99 -6.84 10.18
C ILE A 90 -5.54 -8.26 9.91
N SER A 91 -6.86 -8.40 9.79
CA SER A 91 -7.50 -9.68 9.48
C SER A 91 -7.04 -10.19 8.12
N TYR A 92 -7.05 -9.33 7.09
CA TYR A 92 -6.56 -9.67 5.77
C TYR A 92 -5.08 -10.11 5.79
N ILE A 93 -4.19 -9.36 6.44
CA ILE A 93 -2.75 -9.71 6.50
C ILE A 93 -2.54 -11.07 7.17
N LYS A 94 -3.28 -11.38 8.24
CA LYS A 94 -3.20 -12.69 8.92
C LYS A 94 -3.64 -13.86 8.05
N GLU A 95 -4.51 -13.62 7.07
CA GLU A 95 -4.93 -14.65 6.11
C GLU A 95 -3.88 -14.86 5.01
N GLN A 96 -3.09 -13.83 4.69
CA GLN A 96 -2.10 -13.87 3.61
C GLN A 96 -0.72 -14.36 4.07
N VAL A 97 -0.35 -14.12 5.32
CA VAL A 97 0.98 -14.44 5.86
C VAL A 97 0.86 -15.56 6.90
N LYS A 98 1.64 -16.64 6.72
CA LYS A 98 1.71 -17.76 7.67
C LYS A 98 2.56 -17.44 8.89
#